data_AF-A0A842YAS5-F1
#
_entry.id   AF-A0A842YAS5-F1
#
_cell.length_a   1.000
_cell.length_b   1.000
_cell.length_c   1.000
_cell.angle_alpha   90.00
_cell.angle_beta   90.00
_cell.angle_gamma   90.00
#
_symmetry.space_group_name_H-M   'P 1'
#
loop_
_entity.id
_entity.type
_entity.pdbx_description
1 polymer ?
#
loop_
_entity_poly.entity_id
_entity_poly.type
_entity_poly.pdbx_seq_one_letter_code
_entity_poly.pdbx_strand_id
1 'polypeptide(L)'
;IVGIPICGLGSFVLLITCFVSYAGGYRTATGNSFEEDLNHLEYYIDSCIKSVDQALPKANGKVILQVSKKGRRTVLIDIIVEFNLQNDSIIEYHLGLSSQRDERFIIVIPREYLNIAYSKFKRLPVVENSKWILEQITTQTGPIVRIINSKNRFCICNRSTFVVNPETVKKNILATSELLTDIGTILKTALNQT
;
A
#
# COMPACT_ATOMS: atom_id res chain seq x y z
N ILE A 1 62.72 9.05 30.25
CA ILE A 1 61.68 8.14 29.72
C ILE A 1 60.64 9.03 29.04
N VAL A 2 60.73 9.17 27.72
CA VAL A 2 59.81 10.02 26.95
C VAL A 2 58.52 9.23 26.78
N GLY A 3 57.48 9.60 27.53
CA GLY A 3 56.17 8.97 27.43
C GLY A 3 55.57 9.26 26.06
N ILE A 4 55.32 8.21 25.27
CA ILE A 4 54.55 8.34 24.04
C ILE A 4 53.16 8.85 24.46
N PRO A 5 52.70 10.02 23.99
CA PRO A 5 51.41 10.55 24.39
C PRO A 5 50.33 9.57 23.91
N ILE A 6 49.70 8.89 24.86
CA ILE A 6 48.65 7.88 24.63
C ILE A 6 47.54 8.42 23.72
N CYS A 7 47.31 9.74 23.73
CA CYS A 7 46.41 10.44 22.81
C CYS A 7 46.80 10.30 21.33
N GLY A 8 48.09 10.33 20.98
CA GLY A 8 48.56 10.19 19.60
C GLY A 8 48.33 8.79 19.03
N LEU A 9 48.54 7.76 19.87
CA LEU A 9 48.20 6.38 19.51
C LEU A 9 46.69 6.21 19.32
N GLY A 10 45.87 6.80 20.19
CA GLY A 10 44.41 6.80 20.05
C GLY A 10 43.92 7.44 18.76
N SER A 11 44.46 8.61 18.39
CA SER A 11 44.13 9.29 17.14
C SER A 11 44.53 8.49 15.90
N PHE A 12 45.66 7.78 15.96
CA PHE A 12 46.14 6.96 14.86
C PHE A 12 45.26 5.73 14.64
N VAL A 13 44.84 5.06 15.72
CA VAL A 13 43.89 3.94 15.66
C VAL A 13 42.55 4.39 15.08
N LEU A 14 42.05 5.56 15.48
CA LEU A 14 40.81 6.14 14.96
C LEU A 14 40.91 6.43 13.45
N LEU A 15 42.02 7.03 13.01
CA LEU A 15 42.27 7.29 11.60
C LEU A 15 42.27 6.01 10.76
N ILE A 16 42.96 4.97 11.24
CA ILE A 16 43.00 3.66 10.56
C ILE A 16 41.59 3.06 10.50
N THR A 17 40.83 3.07 11.60
CA THR A 17 39.47 2.51 11.60
C THR A 17 38.54 3.28 10.67
N CYS A 18 38.56 4.62 10.68
CA CYS A 18 37.79 5.42 9.73
C CYS A 18 38.18 5.14 8.28
N PHE A 19 39.48 5.02 7.98
CA PHE A 19 39.96 4.73 6.63
C PHE A 19 39.56 3.33 6.17
N VAL A 20 39.67 2.32 7.04
CA VAL A 20 39.23 0.94 6.75
C VAL A 20 37.71 0.88 6.57
N SER A 21 36.93 1.57 7.39
CA SER A 21 35.47 1.67 7.21
C SER A 21 35.11 2.35 5.90
N TYR A 22 35.79 3.44 5.53
CA TYR A 22 35.57 4.14 4.27
C TYR A 22 35.96 3.29 3.04
N ALA A 23 37.14 2.67 3.06
CA ALA A 23 37.63 1.80 1.99
C ALA A 23 36.82 0.49 1.88
N GLY A 24 36.31 -0.02 3.01
CA GLY A 24 35.42 -1.18 3.07
C GLY A 24 33.96 -0.87 2.72
N GLY A 25 33.63 0.38 2.36
CA GLY A 25 32.28 0.77 1.94
C GLY A 25 31.27 0.95 3.07
N TYR A 26 31.71 0.93 4.34
CA TYR A 26 30.87 1.27 5.49
C TYR A 26 30.66 2.78 5.52
N ARG A 27 29.65 3.25 4.78
CA ARG A 27 29.14 4.61 4.89
C ARG A 27 28.39 4.76 6.22
N THR A 28 28.64 5.86 6.93
CA THR A 28 27.71 6.34 7.96
C THR A 28 26.33 6.38 7.35
N ALA A 29 25.35 5.70 7.97
CA ALA A 29 23.96 5.74 7.54
C ALA A 29 23.58 7.22 7.35
N THR A 30 23.37 7.63 6.10
CA THR A 30 22.90 8.98 5.79
C THR A 30 21.59 9.15 6.54
N GLY A 31 21.52 10.18 7.38
CA GLY A 31 20.28 10.57 8.03
C GLY A 31 19.34 11.07 6.96
N ASN A 32 18.57 10.17 6.34
CA ASN A 32 17.57 10.55 5.34
C ASN A 32 16.53 11.43 6.02
N SER A 33 16.38 12.64 5.51
CA SER A 33 15.48 13.66 6.06
C SER A 33 14.02 13.22 5.87
N PHE A 34 13.18 13.55 6.84
CA PHE A 34 11.75 13.24 6.81
C PHE A 34 11.02 13.89 5.61
N GLU A 35 11.58 14.94 5.01
CA GLU A 35 11.01 15.65 3.85
C GLU A 35 11.19 14.87 2.54
N GLU A 36 12.35 14.24 2.32
CA GLU A 36 12.58 13.40 1.14
C GLU A 36 11.64 12.19 1.12
N ASP A 37 11.38 11.61 2.29
CA ASP A 37 10.45 10.48 2.46
C ASP A 37 8.99 10.86 2.13
N LEU A 38 8.58 12.11 2.40
CA LEU A 38 7.23 12.60 2.09
C LEU A 38 7.00 12.72 0.59
N ASN A 39 7.98 13.19 -0.18
CA ASN A 39 7.87 13.30 -1.63
C ASN A 39 7.72 11.91 -2.30
N HIS A 40 8.45 10.91 -1.80
CA HIS A 40 8.32 9.53 -2.29
C HIS A 40 6.96 8.92 -1.94
N LEU A 41 6.48 9.17 -0.72
CA LEU A 41 5.15 8.76 -0.29
C LEU A 41 4.05 9.41 -1.15
N GLU A 42 4.15 10.72 -1.37
CA GLU A 42 3.22 11.46 -2.22
C GLU A 42 3.21 10.92 -3.65
N TYR A 43 4.39 10.73 -4.25
CA TYR A 43 4.50 10.15 -5.59
C TYR A 43 3.86 8.76 -5.67
N TYR A 44 4.09 7.90 -4.68
CA TYR A 44 3.51 6.57 -4.62
C TYR A 44 1.98 6.63 -4.56
N ILE A 45 1.44 7.42 -3.63
CA ILE A 45 0.00 7.58 -3.43
C ILE A 45 -0.66 8.16 -4.68
N ASP A 46 -0.11 9.24 -5.24
CA ASP A 46 -0.65 9.89 -6.43
C ASP A 46 -0.63 8.95 -7.64
N SER A 47 0.45 8.19 -7.83
CA SER A 47 0.55 7.19 -8.90
C SER A 47 -0.46 6.05 -8.73
N CYS A 48 -0.67 5.56 -7.50
CA CYS A 48 -1.70 4.56 -7.21
C CYS A 48 -3.10 5.10 -7.50
N ILE A 49 -3.44 6.29 -7.00
CA ILE A 49 -4.77 6.91 -7.19
C ILE A 49 -5.04 7.12 -8.68
N LYS A 50 -4.08 7.68 -9.43
CA LYS A 50 -4.22 7.90 -10.88
C LYS A 50 -4.45 6.61 -11.64
N SER A 51 -3.69 5.55 -11.32
CA SER A 51 -3.85 4.26 -12.01
C SER A 51 -5.20 3.61 -11.70
N VAL A 52 -5.64 3.69 -10.44
CA VAL A 52 -6.91 3.14 -9.98
C VAL A 52 -8.09 3.91 -10.60
N ASP A 53 -8.01 5.23 -10.70
CA ASP A 53 -9.00 6.07 -11.38
C ASP A 53 -9.08 5.73 -12.89
N GLN A 54 -7.93 5.55 -13.54
CA GLN A 54 -7.86 5.13 -14.95
C GLN A 54 -8.43 3.73 -15.22
N ALA A 55 -8.38 2.82 -14.23
CA ALA A 55 -8.95 1.47 -14.37
C ALA A 55 -10.49 1.50 -14.46
N LEU A 56 -11.14 2.50 -13.85
CA LEU A 56 -12.60 2.66 -13.84
C LEU A 56 -13.02 4.07 -14.26
N PRO A 57 -12.76 4.51 -15.51
CA PRO A 57 -12.88 5.91 -15.93
C PRO A 57 -14.33 6.41 -16.00
N LYS A 58 -15.31 5.50 -15.92
CA LYS A 58 -16.75 5.81 -15.91
C LYS A 58 -17.37 5.74 -14.52
N ALA A 59 -16.60 5.30 -13.51
CA ALA A 59 -17.07 5.25 -12.14
C ALA A 59 -16.76 6.59 -11.46
N ASN A 60 -17.68 7.08 -10.64
CA ASN A 60 -17.44 8.31 -9.87
C ASN A 60 -16.53 7.99 -8.69
N GLY A 61 -15.22 8.11 -8.93
CA GLY A 61 -14.17 7.96 -7.92
C GLY A 61 -14.15 9.11 -6.93
N LYS A 62 -14.01 8.80 -5.64
CA LYS A 62 -13.80 9.77 -4.56
C LYS A 62 -12.63 9.31 -3.70
N VAL A 63 -11.74 10.24 -3.36
CA VAL A 63 -10.64 9.98 -2.43
C VAL A 63 -11.08 10.41 -1.03
N ILE A 64 -11.02 9.48 -0.07
CA ILE A 64 -11.38 9.69 1.32
C ILE A 64 -10.13 9.53 2.18
N LEU A 65 -9.81 10.56 2.95
CA LEU A 65 -8.72 10.53 3.92
C LEU A 65 -9.26 10.05 5.27
N GLN A 66 -8.85 8.87 5.69
CA GLN A 66 -9.24 8.35 6.99
C GLN A 66 -8.25 8.83 8.05
N VAL A 67 -8.71 9.66 8.97
CA VAL A 67 -7.91 10.23 10.06
C VAL A 67 -8.44 9.81 11.42
N SER A 68 -7.54 9.76 12.42
CA SER A 68 -7.91 9.61 13.83
C SER A 68 -7.34 10.75 14.65
N LYS A 69 -8.13 11.21 15.63
CA LYS A 69 -7.73 12.26 16.55
C LYS A 69 -7.23 11.64 17.85
N LYS A 70 -5.96 11.87 18.18
CA LYS A 70 -5.35 11.49 19.45
C LYS A 70 -4.98 12.75 20.23
N GLY A 71 -5.89 13.16 21.12
CA GLY A 71 -5.77 14.42 21.86
C GLY A 71 -5.84 15.63 20.92
N ARG A 72 -4.74 16.40 20.87
CA ARG A 72 -4.60 17.57 19.98
C ARG A 72 -4.01 17.25 18.60
N ARG A 73 -3.64 15.98 18.35
CA ARG A 73 -3.01 15.56 17.09
C ARG A 73 -4.02 14.83 16.21
N THR A 74 -3.97 15.11 14.90
CA THR A 74 -4.67 14.35 13.87
C THR A 74 -3.65 13.46 13.17
N VAL A 75 -3.97 12.18 13.03
CA VAL A 75 -3.08 11.16 12.45
C VAL A 75 -3.80 10.53 11.26
N LEU A 76 -3.13 10.50 10.11
CA LEU A 76 -3.60 9.77 8.94
C LEU A 76 -3.52 8.26 9.23
N ILE A 77 -4.64 7.56 9.08
CA ILE A 77 -4.73 6.11 9.23
C ILE A 77 -4.61 5.43 7.86
N ASP A 78 -5.37 5.93 6.89
CA ASP A 78 -5.53 5.27 5.60
C ASP A 78 -5.96 6.28 4.53
N ILE A 79 -5.75 5.92 3.27
CA ILE A 79 -6.33 6.59 2.12
C ILE A 79 -7.22 5.57 1.42
N ILE A 80 -8.45 5.97 1.14
CA ILE A 80 -9.47 5.12 0.55
C ILE A 80 -9.87 5.76 -0.77
N VAL A 81 -9.89 4.97 -1.84
CA VAL A 81 -10.48 5.39 -3.12
C VAL A 81 -11.78 4.63 -3.30
N GLU A 82 -12.90 5.35 -3.22
CA GLU A 82 -14.25 4.81 -3.34
C GLU A 82 -14.78 5.04 -4.75
N PHE A 83 -15.28 3.98 -5.38
CA PHE A 83 -15.96 4.02 -6.66
C PHE A 83 -17.41 3.61 -6.49
N ASN A 84 -18.30 4.55 -6.78
CA ASN A 84 -19.74 4.27 -6.85
C ASN A 84 -20.07 3.74 -8.25
N LEU A 85 -20.62 2.53 -8.31
CA LEU A 85 -21.05 1.85 -9.52
C LEU A 85 -22.58 1.87 -9.64
N GLN A 86 -23.10 1.31 -10.73
CA GLN A 86 -24.55 1.12 -10.90
C GLN A 86 -25.09 0.10 -9.90
N ASN A 87 -26.41 0.13 -9.67
CA ASN A 87 -27.15 -0.80 -8.81
C ASN A 87 -26.61 -0.84 -7.37
N ASP A 88 -26.35 0.33 -6.79
CA ASP A 88 -25.88 0.52 -5.40
C ASP A 88 -24.63 -0.30 -5.03
N SER A 89 -23.82 -0.65 -6.02
CA SER A 89 -22.55 -1.35 -5.80
C SER A 89 -21.43 -0.36 -5.59
N ILE A 90 -20.54 -0.66 -4.63
CA ILE A 90 -19.44 0.22 -4.24
C ILE A 90 -18.16 -0.61 -4.21
N ILE A 91 -17.07 -0.07 -4.76
CA ILE A 91 -15.72 -0.61 -4.57
C ILE A 91 -14.92 0.41 -3.75
N GLU A 92 -14.38 -0.01 -2.62
CA GLU A 92 -13.43 0.77 -1.83
C GLU A 92 -12.06 0.13 -1.95
N TYR A 93 -11.08 0.88 -2.44
CA TYR A 93 -9.68 0.50 -2.41
C TYR A 93 -8.99 1.18 -1.24
N HIS A 94 -8.45 0.39 -0.32
CA HIS A 94 -7.65 0.84 0.81
C HIS A 94 -6.17 0.62 0.52
N LEU A 95 -5.38 1.69 0.60
CA LEU A 95 -3.93 1.61 0.41
C LEU A 95 -3.24 0.86 1.56
N GLY A 96 -3.82 0.83 2.76
CA GLY A 96 -3.24 0.11 3.90
C GLY A 96 -2.02 0.82 4.48
N LEU A 97 -2.12 2.14 4.69
CA LEU A 97 -0.96 2.95 5.10
C LEU A 97 -0.42 2.63 6.51
N SER A 98 -1.28 2.11 7.38
CA SER A 98 -0.97 1.78 8.77
C SER A 98 -0.41 0.37 8.92
N SER A 99 0.54 0.15 9.83
CA SER A 99 1.08 -1.18 10.14
C SER A 99 0.05 -2.22 10.60
N GLN A 100 -1.16 -1.78 10.95
CA GLN A 100 -2.27 -2.63 11.40
C GLN A 100 -3.25 -2.95 10.28
N ARG A 101 -3.05 -2.42 9.07
CA ARG A 101 -4.00 -2.52 7.97
C ARG A 101 -3.27 -2.89 6.70
N ASP A 102 -3.66 -4.02 6.12
CA ASP A 102 -3.18 -4.40 4.81
C ASP A 102 -3.94 -3.67 3.71
N GLU A 103 -3.26 -3.49 2.57
CA GLU A 103 -3.86 -3.10 1.31
C GLU A 103 -5.01 -4.07 0.97
N ARG A 104 -6.18 -3.52 0.60
CA ARG A 104 -7.36 -4.35 0.35
C ARG A 104 -8.40 -3.64 -0.51
N PHE A 105 -9.21 -4.44 -1.19
CA PHE A 105 -10.47 -4.02 -1.78
C PHE A 105 -11.64 -4.46 -0.88
N ILE A 106 -12.58 -3.57 -0.65
CA ILE A 106 -13.90 -3.87 -0.08
C ILE A 106 -14.92 -3.65 -1.19
N ILE A 107 -15.78 -4.64 -1.39
CA ILE A 107 -16.75 -4.66 -2.48
C ILE A 107 -18.13 -4.85 -1.85
N VAL A 108 -18.95 -3.83 -1.96
CA VAL A 108 -20.35 -3.82 -1.54
C VAL A 108 -21.20 -4.08 -2.78
N ILE A 109 -22.05 -5.09 -2.72
CA ILE A 109 -22.88 -5.54 -3.84
C ILE A 109 -24.26 -5.90 -3.27
N PRO A 110 -25.37 -5.68 -4.02
CA PRO A 110 -26.67 -6.19 -3.63
C PRO A 110 -26.64 -7.71 -3.36
N ARG A 111 -27.38 -8.14 -2.34
CA ARG A 111 -27.32 -9.51 -1.80
C ARG A 111 -27.60 -10.59 -2.85
N GLU A 112 -28.48 -10.30 -3.80
CA GLU A 112 -28.87 -11.20 -4.87
C GLU A 112 -27.71 -11.55 -5.82
N TYR A 113 -26.75 -10.65 -5.99
CA TYR A 113 -25.60 -10.85 -6.88
C TYR A 113 -24.33 -11.28 -6.14
N LEU A 114 -24.31 -11.20 -4.81
CA LEU A 114 -23.11 -11.39 -4.01
C LEU A 114 -22.49 -12.78 -4.18
N ASN A 115 -23.30 -13.84 -4.14
CA ASN A 115 -22.78 -15.21 -4.31
C ASN A 115 -22.21 -15.45 -5.71
N ILE A 116 -22.86 -14.87 -6.74
CA ILE A 116 -22.41 -14.96 -8.13
C ILE A 116 -21.06 -14.24 -8.28
N ALA A 117 -20.98 -12.99 -7.80
CA ALA A 117 -19.75 -12.21 -7.83
C ALA A 117 -18.62 -12.88 -7.05
N TYR A 118 -18.89 -13.37 -5.83
CA TYR A 118 -17.92 -14.07 -4.99
C TYR A 118 -17.34 -15.31 -5.69
N SER A 119 -18.18 -16.13 -6.34
CA SER A 119 -17.72 -17.30 -7.08
C SER A 119 -16.81 -16.94 -8.26
N LYS A 120 -17.06 -15.79 -8.92
CA LYS A 120 -16.21 -15.26 -10.00
C LYS A 120 -14.91 -14.69 -9.44
N PHE A 121 -14.94 -13.96 -8.33
CA PHE A 121 -13.75 -13.42 -7.67
C PHE A 121 -12.79 -14.53 -7.21
N LYS A 122 -13.32 -15.68 -6.77
CA LYS A 122 -12.49 -16.83 -6.37
C LYS A 122 -11.61 -17.36 -7.51
N ARG A 123 -12.01 -17.14 -8.76
CA ARG A 123 -11.29 -17.55 -9.96
C ARG A 123 -10.33 -16.50 -10.51
N LEU A 124 -10.18 -15.36 -9.82
CA LEU A 124 -9.23 -14.34 -10.25
C LEU A 124 -7.80 -14.90 -10.14
N PRO A 125 -6.94 -14.68 -11.15
CA PRO A 125 -5.56 -15.17 -11.11
C PRO A 125 -4.80 -14.69 -9.86
N VAL A 126 -5.09 -13.48 -9.37
CA VAL A 126 -4.49 -12.95 -8.15
C VAL A 126 -5.00 -13.66 -6.89
N VAL A 127 -6.19 -14.25 -6.88
CA VAL A 127 -6.70 -15.01 -5.73
C VAL A 127 -6.20 -16.46 -5.78
N GLU A 128 -6.14 -17.06 -6.98
CA GLU A 128 -5.69 -18.45 -7.15
C GLU A 128 -4.15 -18.58 -7.07
N ASN A 129 -3.43 -17.71 -7.78
CA ASN A 129 -1.97 -17.83 -7.96
C ASN A 129 -1.16 -16.95 -7.01
N SER A 130 -1.83 -16.05 -6.30
CA SER A 130 -1.17 -15.10 -5.41
C SER A 130 -1.74 -15.18 -3.99
N LYS A 131 -1.00 -14.68 -2.99
CA LYS A 131 -1.41 -14.77 -1.58
C LYS A 131 -2.47 -13.72 -1.20
N TRP A 132 -3.25 -13.22 -2.16
CA TRP A 132 -4.37 -12.35 -1.82
C TRP A 132 -5.49 -13.20 -1.24
N ILE A 133 -6.02 -12.75 -0.12
CA ILE A 133 -7.03 -13.49 0.64
C ILE A 133 -8.39 -12.93 0.24
N LEU A 134 -9.26 -13.81 -0.30
CA LEU A 134 -10.64 -13.48 -0.59
C LEU A 134 -11.52 -13.91 0.60
N GLU A 135 -12.27 -12.97 1.15
CA GLU A 135 -13.17 -13.19 2.28
C GLU A 135 -14.58 -12.67 1.95
N GLN A 136 -15.58 -13.36 2.48
CA GLN A 136 -16.95 -12.85 2.54
C GLN A 136 -17.27 -12.63 4.02
N ILE A 137 -17.61 -11.40 4.40
CA ILE A 137 -17.88 -11.05 5.80
C ILE A 137 -19.21 -10.30 5.90
N THR A 138 -19.85 -10.43 7.07
CA THR A 138 -21.07 -9.68 7.38
C THR A 138 -20.72 -8.49 8.26
N THR A 139 -21.01 -7.30 7.77
CA THR A 139 -20.89 -6.04 8.52
C THR A 139 -22.25 -5.60 9.04
N GLN A 140 -22.29 -4.48 9.78
CA GLN A 140 -23.53 -3.87 10.26
C GLN A 140 -24.45 -3.42 9.10
N THR A 141 -23.88 -3.03 7.96
CA THR A 141 -24.63 -2.59 6.77
C THR A 141 -25.03 -3.75 5.86
N GLY A 142 -24.37 -4.90 5.99
CA GLY A 142 -24.70 -6.11 5.24
C GLY A 142 -23.49 -6.98 4.89
N PRO A 143 -23.70 -8.06 4.13
CA PRO A 143 -22.62 -8.89 3.63
C PRO A 143 -21.81 -8.12 2.58
N ILE A 144 -20.50 -8.24 2.65
CA ILE A 144 -19.54 -7.65 1.71
C ILE A 144 -18.49 -8.69 1.31
N VAL A 145 -17.81 -8.42 0.20
CA VAL A 145 -16.65 -9.19 -0.23
C VAL A 145 -15.40 -8.36 0.00
N ARG A 146 -14.32 -8.99 0.44
CA ARG A 146 -13.03 -8.35 0.68
C ARG A 146 -11.91 -9.13 0.00
N ILE A 147 -11.01 -8.43 -0.67
CA ILE A 147 -9.79 -9.01 -1.25
C ILE A 147 -8.59 -8.33 -0.59
N ILE A 148 -7.80 -9.07 0.18
CA ILE A 148 -6.72 -8.53 1.03
C ILE A 148 -5.35 -8.93 0.49
N ASN A 149 -4.45 -7.98 0.33
CA ASN A 149 -3.07 -8.23 -0.04
C ASN A 149 -2.21 -8.56 1.19
N SER A 150 -2.10 -9.84 1.55
CA SER A 150 -1.32 -10.26 2.73
C SER A 150 0.21 -10.10 2.60
N LYS A 151 0.73 -9.86 1.38
CA LYS A 151 2.17 -9.72 1.11
C LYS A 151 2.66 -8.29 1.17
N ASN A 152 1.83 -7.34 0.73
CA ASN A 152 2.25 -5.96 0.57
C ASN A 152 1.96 -5.20 1.85
N ARG A 153 2.88 -5.31 2.82
CA ARG A 153 2.85 -4.50 4.04
C ARG A 153 3.47 -3.14 3.77
N PHE A 154 2.83 -2.37 2.89
CA PHE A 154 3.09 -0.95 2.83
C PHE A 154 2.85 -0.37 4.23
N CYS A 155 3.80 0.37 4.77
CA CYS A 155 3.72 0.84 6.16
C CYS A 155 4.49 2.16 6.29
N ILE A 156 3.78 3.26 6.57
CA ILE A 156 4.43 4.57 6.75
C ILE A 156 5.39 4.55 7.95
N CYS A 157 5.17 3.67 8.93
CA CYS A 157 6.09 3.48 10.06
C CYS A 157 7.41 2.80 9.67
N ASN A 158 7.51 2.22 8.46
CA ASN A 158 8.70 1.51 7.99
C ASN A 158 9.14 2.02 6.60
N ARG A 159 10.19 2.83 6.56
CA ARG A 159 10.76 3.45 5.35
C ARG A 159 11.05 2.45 4.23
N SER A 160 11.51 1.24 4.54
CA SER A 160 11.84 0.25 3.52
C SER A 160 10.63 -0.28 2.74
N THR A 161 9.41 0.03 3.18
CA THR A 161 8.17 -0.41 2.53
C THR A 161 7.64 0.57 1.49
N PHE A 162 8.11 1.83 1.49
CA PHE A 162 7.68 2.87 0.55
C PHE A 162 8.83 3.56 -0.19
N VAL A 163 10.06 3.47 0.34
CA VAL A 163 11.29 3.76 -0.42
C VAL A 163 11.65 2.51 -1.22
N VAL A 164 10.87 2.24 -2.26
CA VAL A 164 11.05 1.08 -3.15
C VAL A 164 11.52 1.56 -4.51
N ASN A 165 12.33 0.75 -5.21
CA ASN A 165 12.72 1.02 -6.60
C ASN A 165 11.46 1.39 -7.43
N PRO A 166 11.48 2.51 -8.20
CA PRO A 166 10.39 2.91 -9.09
C PRO A 166 9.80 1.79 -9.95
N GLU A 167 10.60 0.80 -10.38
CA GLU A 167 10.12 -0.36 -11.13
C GLU A 167 9.17 -1.24 -10.31
N THR A 168 9.48 -1.45 -9.03
CA THR A 168 8.62 -2.22 -8.12
C THR A 168 7.33 -1.46 -7.82
N VAL A 169 7.40 -0.14 -7.66
CA VAL A 169 6.22 0.73 -7.52
C VAL A 169 5.31 0.58 -8.74
N LYS A 170 5.85 0.72 -9.96
CA LYS A 170 5.08 0.54 -11.20
C LYS A 170 4.46 -0.84 -11.29
N LYS A 171 5.20 -1.91 -10.96
CA LYS A 171 4.69 -3.28 -10.99
C LYS A 171 3.51 -3.48 -10.03
N ASN A 172 3.61 -2.95 -8.80
CA ASN A 172 2.54 -3.05 -7.82
C ASN A 172 1.30 -2.25 -8.26
N ILE A 173 1.51 -1.04 -8.80
CA ILE A 173 0.44 -0.20 -9.34
C ILE A 173 -0.28 -0.90 -10.49
N LEU A 174 0.45 -1.46 -11.45
CA LEU A 174 -0.12 -2.21 -12.58
C LEU A 174 -0.96 -3.39 -12.10
N ALA A 175 -0.43 -4.21 -11.18
CA ALA A 175 -1.17 -5.35 -10.63
C ALA A 175 -2.47 -4.93 -9.92
N THR A 176 -2.43 -3.80 -9.20
CA THR A 176 -3.59 -3.23 -8.51
C THR A 176 -4.64 -2.73 -9.51
N SER A 177 -4.19 -2.06 -10.57
CA SER A 177 -5.02 -1.54 -11.66
C SER A 177 -5.69 -2.66 -12.46
N GLU A 178 -4.95 -3.71 -12.78
CA GLU A 178 -5.46 -4.91 -13.46
C GLU A 178 -6.54 -5.59 -12.61
N LEU A 179 -6.26 -5.80 -11.31
CA LEU A 179 -7.23 -6.39 -10.38
C LEU A 179 -8.51 -5.55 -10.29
N LEU A 180 -8.39 -4.23 -10.21
CA LEU A 180 -9.56 -3.35 -10.16
C LEU A 180 -10.39 -3.42 -11.46
N THR A 181 -9.73 -3.51 -12.60
CA THR A 181 -10.38 -3.69 -13.91
C THR A 181 -11.14 -5.02 -13.97
N ASP A 182 -10.53 -6.09 -13.47
CA ASP A 182 -11.15 -7.42 -13.40
C ASP A 182 -12.36 -7.41 -12.46
N ILE A 183 -12.25 -6.77 -11.29
CA ILE A 183 -13.37 -6.61 -10.35
C ILE A 183 -14.51 -5.86 -11.03
N GLY A 184 -14.23 -4.73 -11.66
CA GLY A 184 -15.24 -3.94 -12.38
C GLY A 184 -15.92 -4.73 -13.50
N THR A 185 -15.18 -5.58 -14.21
CA THR A 185 -15.72 -6.43 -15.28
C THR A 185 -16.62 -7.54 -14.74
N ILE A 186 -16.21 -8.17 -13.64
CA ILE A 186 -17.02 -9.18 -12.94
C ILE A 186 -18.33 -8.57 -12.44
N LEU A 187 -18.26 -7.38 -11.83
CA LEU A 187 -19.45 -6.69 -11.33
C LEU A 187 -20.40 -6.32 -12.46
N LYS A 188 -19.92 -5.71 -13.55
CA LYS A 188 -20.76 -5.43 -14.73
C LYS A 188 -21.44 -6.69 -15.26
N THR A 189 -20.70 -7.79 -15.37
CA THR A 189 -21.25 -9.05 -15.86
C THR A 189 -22.24 -9.68 -14.89
N ALA A 190 -22.00 -9.59 -13.58
CA ALA A 190 -22.90 -10.12 -12.57
C ALA A 190 -24.19 -9.30 -12.44
N LEU A 191 -24.09 -7.97 -12.57
CA LEU A 191 -25.21 -7.04 -12.45
C LEU A 191 -26.07 -6.95 -13.72
N ASN A 192 -25.50 -7.21 -14.90
CA ASN A 192 -26.23 -7.18 -16.19
C ASN A 192 -26.87 -8.53 -16.58
N GLN A 193 -26.83 -9.55 -15.72
CA GLN A 193 -27.38 -10.88 -16.00
C GLN A 193 -28.92 -10.98 -15.83
N THR A 194 -29.63 -9.85 -15.96
CA THR A 194 -31.11 -9.75 -15.91
C THR A 194 -31.63 -9.03 -17.14
#